data_AF-A0A838JR70-F1
#
_entry.id   AF-A0A838JR70-F1
#
_cell.length_a   1.000
_cell.length_b   1.000
_cell.length_c   1.000
_cell.angle_alpha   90.00
_cell.angle_beta   90.00
_cell.angle_gamma   90.00
#
_symmetry.space_group_name_H-M   'P 1'
#
loop_
_entity.id
_entity.type
_entity.pdbx_description
1 polymer ?
#
loop_
_entity_poly.entity_id
_entity_poly.type
_entity_poly.pdbx_seq_one_letter_code
_entity_poly.pdbx_strand_id
1 'polypeptide(L)'
;MQDERLREDAKQLLRVAYERQVVDGVRGTEVDLPAAAEHRGVVESDSPHLAALVDYMEVAGWIEGDPGADPIGRGEVGMAVRRITVRGMEVVREAIG
;
A
#
# COMPACT_ATOMS: atom_id res chain seq x y z
N MET A 1 -11.82 -15.10 10.30
CA MET A 1 -12.19 -15.29 8.88
C MET A 1 -12.18 -13.96 8.12
N GLN A 2 -12.91 -12.93 8.57
CA GLN A 2 -12.91 -11.62 7.90
C GLN A 2 -11.59 -10.85 8.08
N ASP A 3 -11.04 -10.80 9.30
CA ASP A 3 -9.71 -10.21 9.57
C ASP A 3 -8.55 -10.95 8.89
N GLU A 4 -8.67 -12.27 8.75
CA GLU A 4 -7.65 -13.07 8.08
C GLU A 4 -7.60 -12.78 6.59
N ARG A 5 -8.77 -12.66 5.95
CA ARG A 5 -8.86 -12.25 4.54
C ARG A 5 -8.37 -10.82 4.34
N LEU A 6 -8.74 -9.90 5.22
CA LEU A 6 -8.27 -8.51 5.18
C LEU A 6 -6.74 -8.44 5.29
N ARG A 7 -6.15 -9.22 6.20
CA ARG A 7 -4.70 -9.31 6.36
C ARG A 7 -4.03 -9.83 5.10
N GLU A 8 -4.54 -10.90 4.50
CA GLU A 8 -3.96 -11.48 3.28
C GLU A 8 -4.09 -10.55 2.06
N ASP A 9 -5.24 -9.88 1.91
CA ASP A 9 -5.45 -8.86 0.89
C ASP A 9 -4.49 -7.66 1.09
N ALA A 10 -4.25 -7.25 2.34
CA ALA A 10 -3.33 -6.17 2.67
C ALA A 10 -1.87 -6.55 2.36
N LYS A 11 -1.47 -7.81 2.63
CA LYS A 11 -0.15 -8.33 2.25
C LYS A 11 0.03 -8.34 0.74
N GLN A 12 -0.97 -8.80 0.01
CA GLN A 12 -0.97 -8.82 -1.46
C GLN A 12 -0.80 -7.40 -2.02
N LEU A 13 -1.57 -6.44 -1.51
CA LEU A 13 -1.48 -5.04 -1.91
C LEU A 13 -0.08 -4.46 -1.62
N LEU A 14 0.44 -4.67 -0.42
CA LEU A 14 1.77 -4.19 -0.02
C LEU A 14 2.89 -4.79 -0.89
N ARG A 15 2.78 -6.08 -1.22
CA ARG A 15 3.70 -6.76 -2.13
C ARG A 15 3.66 -6.15 -3.53
N VAL A 16 2.48 -5.95 -4.10
CA VAL A 16 2.34 -5.37 -5.45
C VAL A 16 2.88 -3.94 -5.48
N ALA A 17 2.64 -3.16 -4.42
CA ALA A 17 3.17 -1.81 -4.29
C ALA A 17 4.71 -1.80 -4.23
N TYR A 18 5.31 -2.73 -3.49
CA TYR A 18 6.75 -2.90 -3.44
C TYR A 18 7.35 -3.39 -4.78
N GLU A 19 6.75 -4.40 -5.40
CA GLU A 19 7.18 -4.91 -6.73
C GLU A 19 7.20 -3.77 -7.76
N ARG A 20 6.18 -2.91 -7.73
CA ARG A 20 6.08 -1.74 -8.61
C ARG A 20 7.19 -0.72 -8.32
N GLN A 21 7.42 -0.37 -7.06
CA GLN A 21 8.52 0.53 -6.67
C GLN A 21 9.89 0.02 -7.16
N VAL A 22 10.15 -1.29 -7.05
CA VAL A 22 11.38 -1.90 -7.54
C VAL A 22 11.51 -1.80 -9.06
N VAL A 23 10.42 -2.02 -9.80
CA VAL A 23 10.38 -1.92 -11.27
C VAL A 23 10.55 -0.48 -11.76
N ASP A 24 9.90 0.48 -11.11
CA ASP A 24 10.00 1.91 -11.44
C ASP A 24 11.35 2.53 -11.03
N GLY A 25 12.21 1.79 -10.33
CA GLY A 25 13.55 2.25 -9.94
C GLY A 25 13.54 3.41 -8.95
N VAL A 26 12.39 3.66 -8.30
CA VAL A 26 12.24 4.71 -7.29
C VAL A 26 13.08 4.31 -6.09
N ARG A 27 14.19 5.03 -5.87
CA ARG A 27 15.01 4.92 -4.66
C ARG A 27 14.28 5.59 -3.50
N GLY A 28 13.26 4.93 -2.98
CA GLY A 28 12.49 5.37 -1.83
C GLY A 28 11.78 4.20 -1.18
N THR A 29 11.25 4.41 0.02
CA THR A 29 10.26 3.53 0.68
C THR A 29 8.83 3.98 0.39
N GLU A 30 8.66 5.02 -0.44
CA GLU A 30 7.39 5.61 -0.85
C GLU A 30 6.66 4.76 -1.87
N VAL A 31 5.40 4.46 -1.61
CA VAL A 31 4.52 3.63 -2.41
C VAL A 31 3.18 4.29 -2.65
N ASP A 32 2.71 4.10 -3.88
CA ASP A 32 1.37 4.47 -4.33
C ASP A 32 0.47 3.23 -4.27
N LEU A 33 -0.30 3.12 -3.18
CA LEU A 33 -1.20 2.00 -2.92
C LEU A 33 -2.41 1.98 -3.88
N PRO A 34 -3.05 3.11 -4.21
CA PRO A 34 -4.05 3.16 -5.29
C PRO A 34 -3.53 2.62 -6.62
N ALA A 35 -2.38 3.11 -7.09
CA ALA A 35 -1.81 2.63 -8.35
C ALA A 35 -1.45 1.14 -8.31
N ALA A 36 -1.03 0.63 -7.15
CA ALA A 36 -0.77 -0.80 -6.95
C ALA A 36 -2.06 -1.64 -7.00
N ALA A 37 -3.15 -1.17 -6.39
CA ALA A 37 -4.45 -1.83 -6.42
C ALA A 37 -4.99 -1.95 -7.85
N GLU A 38 -4.90 -0.86 -8.61
CA GLU A 38 -5.29 -0.75 -10.01
C GLU A 38 -4.48 -1.68 -10.93
N HIS A 39 -3.16 -1.74 -10.75
CA HIS A 39 -2.26 -2.44 -11.65
C HIS A 39 -2.49 -3.97 -11.70
N ARG A 40 -2.95 -4.58 -10.60
CA ARG A 40 -3.23 -6.02 -10.54
C ARG A 40 -4.70 -6.38 -10.37
N GLY A 41 -5.61 -5.39 -10.38
CA GLY A 41 -7.03 -5.61 -10.11
C GLY A 41 -7.27 -6.25 -8.73
N VAL A 42 -6.39 -5.96 -7.76
CA VAL A 42 -6.50 -6.48 -6.39
C VAL A 42 -7.71 -5.86 -5.73
N VAL A 43 -7.94 -4.57 -6.00
CA VAL A 43 -9.09 -3.79 -5.55
C VAL A 43 -9.30 -2.60 -6.48
N GLU A 44 -10.52 -2.08 -6.57
CA GLU A 44 -10.78 -0.79 -7.24
C GLU A 44 -10.19 0.36 -6.40
N SER A 45 -9.52 1.31 -7.06
CA SER A 45 -8.79 2.43 -6.43
C SER A 45 -9.64 3.38 -5.61
N ASP A 46 -10.94 3.47 -5.90
CA ASP A 46 -11.89 4.31 -5.16
C ASP A 46 -12.82 3.48 -4.26
N SER A 47 -12.46 2.22 -3.98
CA SER A 47 -13.32 1.36 -3.18
C SER A 47 -13.16 1.58 -1.67
N PRO A 48 -14.24 1.42 -0.89
CA PRO A 48 -14.16 1.39 0.57
C PRO A 48 -13.31 0.21 1.08
N HIS A 49 -13.13 -0.84 0.27
CA HIS A 49 -12.24 -1.97 0.60
C HIS A 49 -10.78 -1.53 0.58
N LEU A 50 -10.35 -0.73 -0.40
CA LEU A 50 -8.99 -0.19 -0.42
C LEU A 50 -8.74 0.71 0.80
N ALA A 51 -9.69 1.57 1.16
CA ALA A 51 -9.57 2.40 2.37
C ALA A 51 -9.40 1.54 3.64
N ALA A 52 -10.15 0.44 3.78
CA ALA A 52 -10.03 -0.49 4.90
C ALA A 52 -8.67 -1.21 4.92
N LEU A 53 -8.10 -1.55 3.76
CA LEU A 53 -6.77 -2.15 3.67
C LEU A 53 -5.68 -1.15 4.07
N VAL A 54 -5.78 0.10 3.62
CA VAL A 54 -4.84 1.16 4.00
C VAL A 54 -4.90 1.42 5.51
N ASP A 55 -6.09 1.58 6.07
CA ASP A 55 -6.29 1.76 7.52
C ASP A 55 -5.70 0.58 8.32
N TYR A 56 -5.98 -0.66 7.89
CA TYR A 56 -5.39 -1.84 8.50
C TYR A 56 -3.86 -1.82 8.47
N MET A 57 -3.26 -1.47 7.33
CA MET A 57 -1.80 -1.43 7.19
C MET A 57 -1.16 -0.33 8.04
N GLU A 58 -1.84 0.81 8.21
CA GLU A 58 -1.40 1.88 9.12
C GLU A 58 -1.48 1.43 10.58
N VAL A 59 -2.60 0.86 11.01
CA VAL A 59 -2.81 0.34 12.37
C VAL A 59 -1.83 -0.81 12.68
N ALA A 60 -1.56 -1.66 11.70
CA ALA A 60 -0.57 -2.71 11.81
C ALA A 60 0.87 -2.19 11.75
N GLY A 61 1.08 -0.92 11.41
CA GLY A 61 2.38 -0.27 11.29
C GLY A 61 3.22 -0.80 10.15
N TRP A 62 2.60 -1.30 9.08
CA TRP A 62 3.28 -1.76 7.85
C TRP A 62 3.60 -0.59 6.93
N ILE A 63 2.76 0.44 6.99
CA ILE A 63 2.94 1.69 6.28
C ILE A 63 2.80 2.86 7.25
N GLU A 64 3.41 3.99 6.91
CA GLU A 64 3.22 5.27 7.58
C GLU A 64 2.87 6.33 6.52
N GLY A 65 1.97 7.27 6.85
CA GLY A 65 1.75 8.44 6.00
C GLY A 65 3.01 9.30 5.99
N ASP A 66 3.50 9.66 4.80
CA ASP A 66 4.61 10.61 4.71
C ASP A 66 4.06 12.03 4.95
N PRO A 67 4.44 12.71 6.06
CA PRO A 67 3.91 14.04 6.37
C PRO A 67 4.43 15.14 5.41
N GLY A 68 5.38 14.81 4.53
CA GLY A 68 5.93 15.70 3.51
C GLY A 68 5.49 15.36 2.08
N ALA A 69 4.72 14.29 1.87
CA ALA A 69 4.22 13.94 0.55
C ALA A 69 3.08 14.87 0.13
N ASP A 70 3.33 15.68 -0.89
CA ASP A 70 2.28 16.36 -1.63
C ASP A 70 1.31 15.30 -2.18
N PRO A 71 -0.02 15.49 -2.06
CA PRO A 71 -0.97 14.57 -2.65
C PRO A 71 -0.66 14.44 -4.15
N ILE A 72 -0.45 13.21 -4.63
CA ILE A 72 -0.27 12.93 -6.05
C ILE A 72 -1.62 13.20 -6.71
N GLY A 73 -1.83 14.41 -7.21
CA GLY A 73 -3.05 14.74 -7.93
C GLY A 73 -3.71 16.03 -7.47
N ARG A 74 -3.92 16.90 -8.44
CA ARG A 74 -4.55 18.20 -8.36
C ARG A 74 -6.00 18.07 -7.85
N GLY A 75 -6.21 18.20 -6.54
CA GLY A 75 -7.53 18.52 -5.96
C GLY A 75 -8.53 17.36 -5.80
N GLU A 76 -8.11 16.11 -5.94
CA GLU A 76 -8.87 14.97 -5.45
C GLU A 76 -8.37 14.62 -4.05
N VAL A 77 -9.26 14.16 -3.17
CA VAL A 77 -8.90 13.63 -1.84
C VAL A 77 -8.21 12.27 -2.04
N GLY A 78 -7.11 12.27 -2.81
CA GLY A 78 -6.35 11.09 -3.18
C GLY A 78 -5.50 10.65 -1.99
N MET A 79 -5.50 9.35 -1.72
CA MET A 79 -4.70 8.75 -0.65
C MET A 79 -3.25 9.20 -0.78
N ALA A 80 -2.76 9.90 0.25
CA ALA A 80 -1.38 10.39 0.30
C ALA A 80 -0.38 9.26 0.07
N VAL A 81 0.76 9.58 -0.57
CA VAL A 81 1.87 8.64 -0.73
C VAL A 81 2.24 8.07 0.63
N ARG A 82 2.36 6.74 0.69
CA ARG A 82 2.64 6.02 1.94
C ARG A 82 4.05 5.50 1.93
N ARG A 83 4.68 5.42 3.08
CA ARG A 83 6.02 4.86 3.23
C ARG A 83 5.92 3.45 3.83
N ILE A 84 6.57 2.46 3.21
CA ILE A 84 6.70 1.12 3.81
C ILE A 84 7.67 1.21 5.00
N THR A 85 7.22 0.75 6.17
CA THR A 85 8.05 0.71 7.38
C THR A 85 8.98 -0.51 7.39
N VAL A 86 9.88 -0.61 8.37
CA VAL A 86 10.68 -1.83 8.59
C VAL A 86 9.78 -3.06 8.76
N ARG A 87 8.67 -2.93 9.49
CA ARG A 87 7.72 -4.02 9.71
C ARG A 87 6.98 -4.39 8.43
N GLY A 88 6.59 -3.40 7.62
CA GLY A 88 6.00 -3.66 6.30
C GLY A 88 6.96 -4.40 5.38
N MET A 89 8.25 -4.07 5.43
CA MET A 89 9.28 -4.77 4.66
C MET A 89 9.45 -6.24 5.08
N GLU A 90 9.32 -6.55 6.36
CA GLU A 90 9.30 -7.95 6.83
C GLU A 90 8.12 -8.72 6.23
N VAL A 91 6.93 -8.11 6.24
CA VAL A 91 5.71 -8.69 5.68
C VAL A 91 5.82 -8.90 4.17
N VAL A 92 6.43 -7.96 3.44
CA VAL A 92 6.71 -8.12 2.01
C VAL A 92 7.64 -9.30 1.77
N ARG A 93 8.68 -9.48 2.59
CA ARG A 93 9.59 -10.63 2.47
C ARG A 93 8.89 -11.95 2.73
N GLU A 94 7.99 -12.00 3.71
CA GLU A 94 7.14 -13.18 3.96
C GLU A 94 6.23 -13.50 2.75
N ALA A 95 5.73 -12.48 2.05
CA ALA A 95 4.82 -12.66 0.92
C ALA A 95 5.51 -13.00 -0.42
N ILE A 96 6.84 -12.84 -0.50
CA ILE A 96 7.67 -13.21 -1.66
C ILE A 96 8.28 -14.62 -1.48
N GLY A 97 8.37 -15.11 -0.24
CA GLY A 97 8.94 -16.42 0.13
C GLY A 97 8.12 -17.61 -0.32
#